data_AF-A0A3C0BBP6-F1
#
_entry.id   AF-A0A3C0BBP6-F1
#
_cell.length_a   1.000
_cell.length_b   1.000
_cell.length_c   1.000
_cell.angle_alpha   90.00
_cell.angle_beta   90.00
_cell.angle_gamma   90.00
#
_symmetry.space_group_name_H-M   'P 1'
#
loop_
_entity.id
_entity.type
_entity.pdbx_description
1 polymer ?
#
loop_
_entity_poly.entity_id
_entity_poly.type
_entity_poly.pdbx_seq_one_letter_code
_entity_poly.pdbx_strand_id
1 'polypeptide(L)' 'KKKKYCRFKKSGIKYIDYKDADFLMKFVNEQGKILPRRLTGTSTKFQRKVA' A
#
# COMPACT_ATOMS: atom_id res chain seq x y z
N LYS A 1 -11.81 -15.68 7.76
CA LYS A 1 -10.91 -14.51 7.59
C LYS A 1 -10.20 -14.60 6.24
N LYS A 2 -10.41 -13.67 5.30
CA LYS A 2 -9.61 -13.63 4.05
C LYS A 2 -8.12 -13.43 4.42
N LYS A 3 -7.22 -14.28 3.94
CA LYS A 3 -5.78 -14.08 4.09
C LYS A 3 -5.41 -12.77 3.40
N LYS A 4 -4.98 -11.76 4.17
CA LYS A 4 -4.54 -10.49 3.62
C LYS A 4 -3.19 -10.70 2.96
N TYR A 5 -3.07 -10.29 1.71
CA TYR A 5 -1.85 -10.39 0.93
C TYR A 5 -1.32 -9.01 0.59
N CYS A 6 -0.01 -8.90 0.44
CA CYS A 6 0.63 -7.66 0.06
C CYS A 6 0.35 -7.37 -1.41
N ARG A 7 -0.45 -6.34 -1.69
CA ARG A 7 -0.79 -5.90 -3.07
C ARG A 7 0.47 -5.68 -3.91
N PHE A 8 1.47 -4.99 -3.38
CA PHE A 8 2.77 -4.78 -4.05
C PHE A 8 3.47 -6.06 -4.51
N LYS A 9 3.48 -7.10 -3.68
CA LYS A 9 4.12 -8.38 -4.01
C LYS A 9 3.33 -9.14 -5.07
N LYS A 10 1.99 -9.12 -4.97
CA LYS A 10 1.13 -9.79 -5.95
C LYS A 10 1.19 -9.10 -7.33
N SER A 11 1.31 -7.78 -7.36
CA SER A 11 1.44 -7.00 -8.59
C SER A 11 2.85 -7.04 -9.18
N GLY A 12 3.83 -7.70 -8.55
CA GLY A 12 5.22 -7.76 -9.05
C GLY A 12 5.96 -6.41 -9.01
N ILE A 13 5.40 -5.42 -8.31
CA ILE A 13 5.93 -4.06 -8.26
C ILE A 13 7.15 -4.03 -7.33
N LYS A 14 8.34 -3.88 -7.91
CA LYS A 14 9.61 -3.80 -7.15
C LYS A 14 9.83 -2.43 -6.50
N TYR A 15 9.33 -1.37 -7.12
CA TYR A 15 9.52 0.02 -6.69
C TYR A 15 8.19 0.77 -6.63
N ILE A 16 8.02 1.65 -5.64
CA ILE A 16 6.82 2.46 -5.51
C ILE A 16 7.07 3.74 -6.30
N ASP A 17 6.38 3.92 -7.42
CA ASP A 17 6.40 5.19 -8.13
C ASP A 17 5.49 6.18 -7.40
N TYR A 18 6.05 7.31 -6.96
CA TYR A 18 5.31 8.37 -6.31
C TYR A 18 4.57 9.28 -7.29
N LYS A 19 4.85 9.14 -8.60
CA LYS A 19 4.14 9.85 -9.66
C LYS A 19 2.78 9.23 -9.95
N ASP A 20 2.57 7.96 -9.61
CA ASP A 20 1.30 7.25 -9.80
C ASP A 20 0.31 7.54 -8.66
N ALA A 21 -0.29 8.73 -8.70
CA ALA A 21 -1.27 9.17 -7.70
C ALA A 21 -2.46 8.20 -7.56
N ASP A 22 -2.99 7.66 -8.66
CA ASP A 22 -4.13 6.72 -8.67
C ASP A 22 -3.86 5.43 -7.88
N PHE A 23 -2.60 5.00 -7.88
CA PHE A 23 -2.19 3.82 -7.15
C PHE A 23 -2.01 4.12 -5.66
N LEU A 24 -1.39 5.26 -5.34
CA LEU A 24 -1.16 5.71 -3.96
C LEU A 24 -2.46 6.07 -3.24
N MET A 25 -3.43 6.64 -3.95
CA MET A 25 -4.75 6.99 -3.42
C MET A 25 -5.43 5.79 -2.73
N LYS A 26 -5.18 4.56 -3.20
CA LYS A 26 -5.74 3.32 -2.62
C LYS A 26 -5.16 2.96 -1.25
N PHE A 27 -4.10 3.64 -0.82
CA PHE A 27 -3.44 3.46 0.48
C PHE A 27 -3.66 4.63 1.42
N VAL A 28 -4.38 5.65 0.97
CA VAL A 28 -4.68 6.87 1.73
C VAL A 28 -6.19 6.90 1.99
N ASN A 29 -6.62 7.46 3.11
CA ASN A 29 -8.04 7.70 3.38
C ASN A 29 -8.50 9.03 2.76
N GLU A 30 -9.80 9.30 2.81
CA GLU A 30 -10.38 10.55 2.29
C GLU A 30 -9.79 11.82 2.96
N GLN A 31 -9.25 11.67 4.18
CA GLN A 31 -8.62 12.73 4.95
C GLN A 31 -7.10 12.86 4.70
N GLY A 32 -6.52 12.12 3.74
CA GLY A 32 -5.09 12.19 3.43
C GLY A 32 -4.16 11.40 4.37
N LYS A 33 -4.69 10.67 5.35
CA LYS A 33 -3.92 9.80 6.25
C LYS A 33 -3.65 8.44 5.61
N ILE A 34 -2.43 7.95 5.80
CA ILE A 34 -2.00 6.65 5.29
C ILE A 34 -2.69 5.52 6.08
N LEU A 35 -3.28 4.58 5.34
CA LEU A 35 -3.97 3.44 5.92
C LEU A 35 -2.96 2.50 6.61
N PRO A 36 -3.28 2.03 7.82
CA PRO A 36 -2.40 1.12 8.54
C PRO A 36 -2.33 -0.24 7.87
N ARG A 37 -1.17 -0.90 7.99
CA ARG A 37 -0.90 -2.26 7.48
C ARG A 37 -1.99 -3.28 7.82
N ARG A 38 -2.59 -3.17 9.01
CA ARG A 38 -3.68 -4.06 9.46
C ARG A 38 -4.88 -4.06 8.51
N LEU A 39 -5.11 -2.96 7.78
CA LEU A 39 -6.17 -2.83 6.78
C LEU A 39 -5.67 -3.21 5.38
N THR A 40 -4.53 -2.62 4.95
CA THR A 40 -3.99 -2.74 3.59
C THR A 40 -3.30 -4.06 3.28
N GLY A 41 -2.83 -4.80 4.30
CA GLY A 41 -2.15 -6.10 4.12
C GLY A 41 -0.75 -5.99 3.50
N THR A 42 -0.18 -4.80 3.43
CA THR A 42 1.16 -4.52 2.89
C THR A 42 2.25 -5.20 3.73
N SER A 43 3.39 -5.49 3.11
CA SER A 43 4.58 -5.94 3.86
C SER A 43 5.21 -4.75 4.56
N THR A 44 5.88 -4.98 5.70
CA THR A 44 6.57 -3.92 6.47
C THR A 44 7.54 -3.10 5.60
N LYS A 45 8.27 -3.76 4.68
CA LYS A 45 9.17 -3.09 3.73
C LYS A 45 8.44 -2.08 2.83
N PHE A 46 7.28 -2.44 2.30
CA PHE A 46 6.50 -1.55 1.43
C PHE A 46 5.73 -0.51 2.23
N GLN A 47 5.21 -0.85 3.42
CA GLN A 47 4.55 0.12 4.28
C GLN A 47 5.48 1.28 4.66
N ARG A 48 6.77 1.00 4.94
CA ARG A 48 7.78 2.03 5.21
C ARG A 48 8.14 2.90 4.00
N LYS A 49 7.93 2.39 2.79
CA LYS A 49 8.16 3.14 1.55
C LYS A 49 6.93 3.97 1.15
N VAL A 50 5.75 3.64 1.66
CA VAL A 50 4.52 4.43 1.43
C VAL A 50 4.36 5.52 2.49
N ALA A 51 4.82 5.23 3.71
CA ALA A 51 4.81 6.12 4.88
C ALA A 51 5.73 7.33 4.70
#